data_AF-A0AAW1S8R2-F1
#
_entry.id   AF-A0AAW1S8R2-F1
#
_cell.length_a   1.000
_cell.length_b   1.000
_cell.length_c   1.000
_cell.angle_alpha   90.00
_cell.angle_beta   90.00
_cell.angle_gamma   90.00
#
_symmetry.space_group_name_H-M   'P 1'
#
loop_
_entity.id
_entity.type
_entity.pdbx_description
1 polymer ?
#
loop_
_entity_poly.entity_id
_entity_poly.type
_entity_poly.pdbx_seq_one_letter_code
_entity_poly.pdbx_strand_id
1 'polypeptide(L)'
;MADTGSMRADAYASTDVQVAVEPQGPVPLPLPQLPAGTAWLLLAAQAVALLGCLVTGTLARKRRMKVDALNSRLRQINTELRRRTSLEELVCAADSEVEAVIAYRNALENALGQPAAAHPVEGYGASNLSLAQARRALSGLLHEGKQALRAKDVSAALLAAEQAEMIAQELADKRAERAVLRLLARVQRERGDLRASLAALERCLAVSANFADESPVDVLGAIADAHADLGDLERAGEYYDKCIAAIQEESPDGLASTWDC
;
A
#
# COMPACT_ATOMS: atom_id res chain seq x y z
N MET A 1 49.13 -30.91 9.23
CA MET A 1 49.80 -32.02 8.51
C MET A 1 49.93 -31.52 7.08
N ALA A 2 51.15 -31.29 6.60
CA ALA A 2 52.01 -32.32 6.00
C ALA A 2 51.32 -32.90 4.75
N ASP A 3 51.93 -33.03 3.59
CA ASP A 3 53.25 -32.63 3.12
C ASP A 3 53.20 -32.75 1.58
N THR A 4 54.12 -32.05 0.94
CA THR A 4 54.78 -32.35 -0.34
C THR A 4 54.44 -33.63 -1.14
N GLY A 5 54.44 -33.50 -2.48
CA GLY A 5 55.11 -34.47 -3.36
C GLY A 5 54.35 -34.93 -4.61
N SER A 6 54.83 -34.57 -5.81
CA SER A 6 55.72 -35.45 -6.61
C SER A 6 55.75 -35.12 -8.11
N MET A 7 56.97 -34.83 -8.61
CA MET A 7 57.55 -35.23 -9.89
C MET A 7 56.78 -35.14 -11.23
N ARG A 8 57.30 -34.27 -12.10
CA ARG A 8 58.12 -34.64 -13.29
C ARG A 8 58.95 -33.40 -13.68
N ALA A 9 60.29 -33.38 -13.65
CA ALA A 9 61.31 -34.26 -14.25
C ALA A 9 61.38 -34.13 -15.78
N ASP A 10 62.45 -33.45 -16.24
CA ASP A 10 63.24 -33.56 -17.49
C ASP A 10 64.13 -32.28 -17.52
N ALA A 11 65.46 -32.26 -17.30
CA ALA A 11 66.57 -32.91 -18.04
C ALA A 11 66.53 -32.51 -19.54
N TYR A 12 67.51 -31.89 -20.21
CA TYR A 12 68.99 -31.88 -20.19
C TYR A 12 69.49 -30.56 -20.85
N ALA A 13 70.75 -30.08 -20.78
CA ALA A 13 71.93 -30.41 -19.96
C ALA A 13 72.99 -29.27 -20.03
N SER A 14 73.88 -29.25 -19.03
CA SER A 14 75.34 -28.98 -19.07
C SER A 14 76.01 -28.26 -20.27
N THR A 15 76.65 -27.11 -19.99
CA THR A 15 77.95 -26.75 -20.58
C THR A 15 78.84 -26.09 -19.53
N ASP A 16 80.01 -26.72 -19.35
CA ASP A 16 81.06 -26.52 -18.36
C ASP A 16 81.47 -25.09 -17.97
N VAL A 17 81.56 -24.89 -16.65
CA VAL A 17 82.34 -23.80 -16.05
C VAL A 17 83.81 -24.24 -15.99
N GLN A 18 84.67 -23.65 -16.83
CA GLN A 18 86.11 -23.75 -16.64
C GLN A 18 86.64 -22.61 -15.78
N VAL A 19 87.05 -22.96 -14.56
CA VAL A 19 87.85 -22.10 -13.69
C VAL A 19 89.33 -22.24 -14.09
N ALA A 20 89.92 -21.14 -14.55
CA ALA A 20 91.37 -20.92 -14.56
C ALA A 20 91.61 -19.63 -13.76
N VAL A 21 91.99 -19.75 -12.48
CA VAL A 21 93.39 -19.76 -12.05
C VAL A 21 94.09 -18.45 -12.43
N GLU A 22 93.99 -17.49 -11.53
CA GLU A 22 94.89 -16.35 -11.38
C GLU A 22 96.34 -16.84 -11.32
N PRO A 23 97.32 -16.14 -11.93
CA PRO A 23 98.25 -15.44 -11.03
C PRO A 23 98.93 -14.16 -11.60
N GLN A 24 99.46 -13.38 -10.66
CA GLN A 24 100.56 -12.39 -10.76
C GLN A 24 100.25 -10.95 -11.18
N GLY A 25 100.12 -10.09 -10.15
CA GLY A 25 100.88 -8.83 -10.05
C GLY A 25 100.27 -7.58 -10.72
N PRO A 26 100.01 -6.49 -9.98
CA PRO A 26 99.63 -5.21 -10.59
C PRO A 26 100.83 -4.57 -11.29
N VAL A 27 100.93 -4.75 -12.60
CA VAL A 27 101.82 -3.96 -13.45
C VAL A 27 101.34 -2.50 -13.43
N PRO A 28 102.20 -1.51 -13.12
CA PRO A 28 101.78 -0.12 -13.06
C PRO A 28 101.45 0.41 -14.46
N LEU A 29 100.16 0.51 -14.77
CA LEU A 29 99.66 1.17 -15.97
C LEU A 29 99.96 2.68 -15.88
N PRO A 30 100.60 3.29 -16.90
CA PRO A 30 100.80 4.73 -16.92
C PRO A 30 99.45 5.44 -17.09
N LEU A 31 99.15 6.38 -16.19
CA LEU A 31 98.00 7.27 -16.33
C LEU A 31 98.12 8.05 -17.66
N PRO A 32 97.09 8.05 -18.53
CA PRO A 32 97.16 8.78 -19.79
C PRO A 32 97.19 10.29 -19.50
N GLN A 33 98.34 10.92 -19.74
CA GLN A 33 98.45 12.37 -19.74
C GLN A 33 97.73 12.93 -20.97
N LEU A 34 96.47 13.30 -20.80
CA LEU A 34 95.67 13.93 -21.84
C LEU A 34 96.25 15.33 -22.15
N PRO A 35 96.49 15.67 -23.43
CA PRO A 35 97.14 16.92 -23.79
C PRO A 35 96.24 18.13 -23.47
N ALA A 36 96.85 19.25 -23.09
CA ALA A 36 96.16 20.44 -22.57
C ALA A 36 95.05 21.04 -23.47
N GLY A 37 94.93 20.62 -24.73
CA GLY A 37 93.84 21.00 -25.64
C GLY A 37 92.54 20.20 -25.50
N THR A 38 92.52 19.00 -24.90
CA THR A 38 91.30 18.15 -24.88
C THR A 38 90.23 18.62 -23.89
N ALA A 39 90.57 19.51 -22.95
CA ALA A 39 89.60 20.08 -22.01
C ALA A 39 88.47 20.84 -22.72
N TRP A 40 88.78 21.56 -23.81
CA TRP A 40 87.77 22.28 -24.61
C TRP A 40 86.80 21.34 -25.33
N LEU A 41 87.25 20.17 -25.79
CA LEU A 41 86.37 19.16 -26.41
C LEU A 41 85.40 18.56 -25.39
N LEU A 42 85.86 18.30 -24.16
CA LEU A 42 85.01 17.81 -23.07
C LEU A 42 83.98 18.87 -22.63
N LEU A 43 84.39 20.13 -22.51
CA LEU A 43 83.47 21.24 -22.21
C LEU A 43 82.43 21.45 -23.33
N ALA A 44 82.82 21.36 -24.59
CA ALA A 44 81.89 21.42 -25.72
C ALA A 44 80.89 20.26 -25.71
N ALA A 45 81.34 19.03 -25.45
CA ALA A 45 80.48 17.87 -25.31
C ALA A 45 79.49 18.01 -24.14
N GLN A 46 79.95 18.52 -23.00
CA GLN A 46 79.08 18.82 -21.84
C GLN A 46 78.04 19.91 -22.17
N ALA A 47 78.44 20.98 -22.87
CA ALA A 47 77.51 22.03 -23.29
C ALA A 47 76.41 21.50 -24.24
N VAL A 48 76.78 20.67 -25.23
CA VAL A 48 75.83 20.00 -26.12
C VAL A 48 74.91 19.04 -25.35
N ALA A 49 75.44 18.28 -24.39
CA ALA A 49 74.63 17.40 -23.54
C ALA A 49 73.64 18.18 -22.66
N LEU A 50 74.04 19.31 -22.08
CA LEU A 50 73.17 20.18 -21.27
C LEU A 50 72.08 20.84 -22.13
N LEU A 51 72.41 21.34 -23.33
CA LEU A 51 71.43 21.88 -24.28
C LEU A 51 70.45 20.79 -24.75
N GLY A 52 70.95 19.60 -25.07
CA GLY A 52 70.14 18.43 -25.39
C GLY A 52 69.18 18.05 -24.26
N CYS A 53 69.67 18.02 -23.01
CA CYS A 53 68.86 17.77 -21.82
C CYS A 53 67.78 18.84 -21.59
N LEU A 54 68.11 20.12 -21.83
CA LEU A 54 67.16 21.24 -21.68
C LEU A 54 66.03 21.17 -22.73
N VAL A 55 66.38 20.92 -24.00
CA VAL A 55 65.41 20.84 -25.10
C VAL A 55 64.56 19.57 -24.97
N THR A 56 65.16 18.41 -24.70
CA THR A 56 64.40 17.17 -24.49
C THR A 56 63.52 17.25 -23.24
N GLY A 57 64.02 17.83 -22.14
CA GLY A 57 63.24 18.04 -20.91
C GLY A 57 62.05 18.98 -21.10
N THR A 58 62.23 20.11 -21.79
CA THR A 58 61.13 21.06 -22.06
C THR A 58 60.12 20.52 -23.07
N LEU A 59 60.57 19.79 -24.10
CA LEU A 59 59.68 19.12 -25.05
C LEU A 59 58.90 17.98 -24.39
N ALA A 60 59.53 17.18 -23.53
CA ALA A 60 58.88 16.14 -22.75
C ALA A 60 57.81 16.72 -21.80
N ARG A 61 58.11 17.83 -21.10
CA ARG A 61 57.12 18.55 -20.27
C ARG A 61 55.93 19.05 -21.10
N LYS A 62 56.17 19.65 -22.27
CA LYS A 62 55.10 20.10 -23.19
C LYS A 62 54.24 18.94 -23.72
N ARG A 63 54.85 17.77 -23.99
CA ARG A 63 54.11 16.56 -24.39
C ARG A 63 53.28 15.99 -23.24
N ARG A 64 53.85 15.87 -22.02
CA ARG A 64 53.13 15.44 -20.81
C ARG A 64 51.90 16.31 -20.55
N MET A 65 52.06 17.64 -20.47
CA MET A 65 50.92 18.54 -20.24
C MET A 65 49.80 18.41 -21.28
N LYS A 66 50.13 18.14 -22.55
CA LYS A 66 49.10 17.86 -23.58
C LYS A 66 48.39 16.52 -23.37
N VAL A 67 49.13 15.47 -22.99
CA VAL A 67 48.56 14.15 -22.66
C VAL A 67 47.69 14.23 -21.41
N ASP A 68 48.14 14.94 -20.37
CA ASP A 68 47.40 15.14 -19.13
C ASP A 68 46.09 15.92 -19.38
N ALA A 69 46.16 16.97 -20.20
CA ALA A 69 44.98 17.75 -20.62
C ALA A 69 44.02 16.97 -21.55
N LEU A 70 44.52 16.03 -22.36
CA LEU A 70 43.69 15.13 -23.15
C LEU A 70 43.02 14.07 -22.25
N ASN A 71 43.75 13.50 -21.30
CA ASN A 71 43.23 12.50 -20.36
C ASN A 71 42.17 13.12 -19.43
N SER A 72 42.37 14.34 -18.94
CA SER A 72 41.35 15.05 -18.15
C SER A 72 40.08 15.33 -18.96
N ARG A 73 40.20 15.76 -20.22
CA ARG A 73 39.06 15.93 -21.14
C ARG A 73 38.34 14.61 -21.43
N LEU A 74 39.08 13.53 -21.69
CA LEU A 74 38.49 12.19 -21.92
C LEU A 74 37.73 11.70 -20.68
N ARG A 75 38.24 11.94 -19.48
CA ARG A 75 37.54 11.63 -18.23
C ARG A 75 36.24 12.44 -18.09
N GLN A 76 36.29 13.75 -18.35
CA GLN A 76 35.10 14.63 -18.35
C GLN A 76 34.03 14.17 -19.35
N ILE A 77 34.44 13.79 -20.57
CA ILE A 77 33.53 13.24 -21.59
C ILE A 77 32.92 11.91 -21.12
N ASN A 78 33.73 10.99 -20.56
CA ASN A 78 33.24 9.70 -20.05
C ASN A 78 32.25 9.88 -18.89
N THR A 79 32.49 10.82 -17.97
CA THR A 79 31.53 11.13 -16.89
C THR A 79 30.22 11.73 -17.41
N GLU A 80 30.26 12.59 -18.43
CA GLU A 80 29.04 13.20 -18.99
C GLU A 80 28.25 12.19 -19.83
N LEU A 81 28.92 11.29 -20.56
CA LEU A 81 28.24 10.19 -21.27
C LEU A 81 27.52 9.25 -20.30
N ARG A 82 28.17 8.87 -19.19
CA ARG A 82 27.53 8.07 -18.13
C ARG A 82 26.33 8.78 -17.50
N ARG A 83 26.43 10.11 -17.31
CA ARG A 83 25.32 10.92 -16.79
C ARG A 83 24.13 10.94 -17.77
N ARG A 84 24.39 11.06 -19.07
CA ARG A 84 23.36 11.02 -20.12
C ARG A 84 22.67 9.67 -20.18
N THR A 85 23.42 8.57 -20.23
CA THR A 85 22.82 7.21 -20.24
C THR A 85 22.00 6.97 -18.97
N SER A 86 22.47 7.38 -17.78
CA SER A 86 21.67 7.25 -16.55
C SER A 86 20.40 8.12 -16.55
N LEU A 87 20.38 9.25 -17.28
CA LEU A 87 19.18 10.06 -17.44
C LEU A 87 18.21 9.47 -18.46
N GLU A 88 18.71 8.91 -19.57
CA GLU A 88 17.92 8.18 -20.56
C GLU A 88 17.26 6.94 -19.93
N GLU A 89 17.98 6.17 -19.12
CA GLU A 89 17.44 5.05 -18.34
C GLU A 89 16.32 5.48 -17.38
N LEU A 90 16.50 6.58 -16.65
CA LEU A 90 15.49 7.11 -15.74
C LEU A 90 14.25 7.67 -16.47
N VAL A 91 14.43 8.30 -17.63
CA VAL A 91 13.32 8.79 -18.46
C VAL A 91 12.53 7.61 -19.03
N CYS A 92 13.19 6.61 -19.62
CA CYS A 92 12.50 5.41 -20.13
C CYS A 92 11.77 4.63 -19.03
N ALA A 93 12.33 4.57 -17.80
CA ALA A 93 11.64 3.97 -16.67
C ALA A 93 10.35 4.75 -16.32
N ALA A 94 10.44 6.08 -16.20
CA ALA A 94 9.29 6.94 -15.91
C ALA A 94 8.22 6.88 -17.01
N ASP A 95 8.62 6.87 -18.29
CA ASP A 95 7.69 6.73 -19.42
C ASP A 95 6.94 5.38 -19.34
N SER A 96 7.61 4.28 -18.99
CA SER A 96 6.98 2.97 -18.84
C SER A 96 5.99 2.89 -17.65
N GLU A 97 6.29 3.58 -16.54
CA GLU A 97 5.36 3.70 -15.40
C GLU A 97 4.13 4.55 -15.77
N VAL A 98 4.34 5.64 -16.51
CA VAL A 98 3.25 6.50 -17.01
C VAL A 98 2.36 5.75 -18.01
N GLU A 99 2.95 4.97 -18.93
CA GLU A 99 2.19 4.10 -19.84
C GLU A 99 1.38 3.06 -19.07
N ALA A 100 1.94 2.43 -18.03
CA ALA A 100 1.22 1.48 -17.18
C ALA A 100 0.04 2.13 -16.43
N VAL A 101 0.22 3.35 -15.90
CA VAL A 101 -0.84 4.12 -15.23
C VAL A 101 -1.94 4.55 -16.22
N ILE A 102 -1.57 4.97 -17.43
CA ILE A 102 -2.54 5.31 -18.48
C ILE A 102 -3.28 4.06 -18.96
N ALA A 103 -2.60 2.93 -19.13
CA ALA A 103 -3.22 1.66 -19.49
C ALA A 103 -4.19 1.18 -18.39
N TYR A 104 -3.81 1.30 -17.12
CA TYR A 104 -4.69 0.99 -15.98
C TYR A 104 -5.91 1.92 -15.94
N ARG A 105 -5.73 3.23 -16.10
CA ARG A 105 -6.84 4.20 -16.16
C ARG A 105 -7.77 3.89 -17.32
N ASN A 106 -7.25 3.67 -18.53
CA ASN A 106 -8.05 3.38 -19.70
C ASN A 106 -8.74 1.99 -19.58
N ALA A 107 -8.12 1.01 -18.91
CA ALA A 107 -8.76 -0.28 -18.61
C ALA A 107 -9.90 -0.12 -17.58
N LEU A 108 -9.73 0.74 -16.57
CA LEU A 108 -10.76 1.08 -15.61
C LEU A 108 -11.92 1.86 -16.26
N GLU A 109 -11.61 2.84 -17.12
CA GLU A 109 -12.60 3.59 -17.91
C GLU A 109 -13.36 2.68 -18.88
N ASN A 110 -12.67 1.73 -19.55
CA ASN A 110 -13.32 0.73 -20.39
C ASN A 110 -14.16 -0.27 -19.58
N ALA A 111 -13.73 -0.65 -18.38
CA ALA A 111 -14.53 -1.48 -17.48
C ALA A 111 -15.80 -0.71 -17.07
N LEU A 112 -15.67 0.49 -16.52
CA LEU A 112 -16.80 1.36 -16.15
C LEU A 112 -17.73 1.70 -17.33
N GLY A 113 -17.18 1.78 -18.54
CA GLY A 113 -17.91 1.99 -19.79
C GLY A 113 -18.64 0.75 -20.34
N GLN A 114 -18.32 -0.45 -19.85
CA GLN A 114 -19.12 -1.63 -20.13
C GLN A 114 -20.42 -1.58 -19.30
N PRO A 115 -21.60 -1.77 -19.91
CA PRO A 115 -22.89 -1.75 -19.19
C PRO A 115 -23.07 -2.92 -18.20
N ALA A 116 -22.05 -3.79 -18.06
CA ALA A 116 -21.98 -4.86 -17.07
C ALA A 116 -21.18 -4.49 -15.80
N ALA A 117 -20.46 -3.36 -15.77
CA ALA A 117 -19.70 -2.90 -14.61
C ALA A 117 -20.04 -1.49 -14.11
N ALA A 118 -20.93 -0.76 -14.80
CA ALA A 118 -22.00 -0.12 -14.04
C ALA A 118 -22.64 -1.21 -13.16
N HIS A 119 -22.86 -0.93 -11.86
CA HIS A 119 -23.31 -1.92 -10.87
C HIS A 119 -24.27 -2.94 -11.48
N PRO A 120 -24.12 -4.27 -11.20
CA PRO A 120 -25.11 -5.25 -11.64
C PRO A 120 -26.47 -4.67 -11.27
N VAL A 121 -27.42 -4.70 -12.21
CA VAL A 121 -28.72 -4.04 -12.03
C VAL A 121 -29.55 -4.87 -11.06
N GLU A 122 -29.14 -4.80 -9.80
CA GLU A 122 -29.90 -5.05 -8.59
C GLU A 122 -31.00 -4.00 -8.61
N GLY A 123 -32.01 -4.29 -9.41
CA GLY A 123 -33.24 -3.53 -9.45
C GLY A 123 -33.98 -3.81 -8.16
N TYR A 124 -33.89 -2.89 -7.21
CA TYR A 124 -34.63 -2.99 -5.96
C TYR A 124 -36.07 -2.52 -6.18
N GLY A 125 -37.04 -3.29 -5.71
CA GLY A 125 -38.47 -3.09 -5.82
C GLY A 125 -39.02 -3.22 -7.24
N ALA A 126 -40.35 -3.07 -7.35
CA ALA A 126 -41.10 -3.19 -8.60
C ALA A 126 -40.72 -2.18 -9.72
N SER A 127 -39.77 -1.26 -9.47
CA SER A 127 -39.34 -0.21 -10.40
C SER A 127 -37.85 -0.29 -10.77
N ASN A 128 -37.15 -1.36 -10.39
CA ASN A 128 -35.71 -1.52 -10.62
C ASN A 128 -34.88 -0.31 -10.14
N LEU A 129 -35.11 0.12 -8.89
CA LEU A 129 -34.44 1.28 -8.30
C LEU A 129 -32.96 0.97 -8.09
N SER A 130 -32.08 1.95 -8.33
CA SER A 130 -30.68 1.83 -7.88
C SER A 130 -30.60 1.78 -6.35
N LEU A 131 -29.55 1.16 -5.79
CA LEU A 131 -29.30 1.08 -4.33
C LEU A 131 -29.54 2.41 -3.57
N ALA A 132 -29.05 3.51 -4.13
CA ALA A 132 -29.21 4.85 -3.54
C ALA A 132 -30.63 5.42 -3.66
N GLN A 133 -31.42 5.01 -4.66
CA GLN A 133 -32.84 5.35 -4.77
C GLN A 133 -33.68 4.45 -3.86
N ALA A 134 -33.38 3.15 -3.79
CA ALA A 134 -34.03 2.18 -2.92
C ALA A 134 -33.96 2.59 -1.44
N ARG A 135 -32.77 2.95 -0.95
CA ARG A 135 -32.59 3.48 0.41
C ARG A 135 -33.37 4.78 0.68
N ARG A 136 -33.49 5.67 -0.30
CA ARG A 136 -34.30 6.90 -0.19
C ARG A 136 -35.80 6.58 -0.17
N ALA A 137 -36.26 5.69 -1.07
CA ALA A 137 -37.65 5.24 -1.11
C ALA A 137 -38.06 4.56 0.21
N LEU A 138 -37.21 3.67 0.73
CA LEU A 138 -37.39 3.02 2.03
C LEU A 138 -37.50 4.02 3.18
N SER A 139 -36.62 5.03 3.23
CA SER A 139 -36.70 6.10 4.23
C SER A 139 -37.95 6.98 4.05
N GLY A 140 -38.44 7.15 2.83
CA GLY A 140 -39.71 7.83 2.52
C GLY A 140 -40.90 7.06 3.06
N LEU A 141 -41.05 5.79 2.68
CA LEU A 141 -42.11 4.88 3.14
C LEU A 141 -42.14 4.76 4.68
N LEU A 142 -40.98 4.67 5.32
CA LEU A 142 -40.87 4.69 6.79
C LEU A 142 -41.38 6.00 7.42
N HIS A 143 -41.23 7.13 6.75
CA HIS A 143 -41.79 8.41 7.19
C HIS A 143 -43.29 8.51 6.90
N GLU A 144 -43.73 8.08 5.72
CA GLU A 144 -45.14 8.06 5.30
C GLU A 144 -45.97 7.17 6.21
N GLY A 145 -45.54 5.93 6.49
CA GLY A 145 -46.24 5.04 7.43
C GLY A 145 -46.30 5.60 8.87
N LYS A 146 -45.24 6.28 9.33
CA LYS A 146 -45.27 6.99 10.63
C LYS A 146 -46.22 8.19 10.63
N GLN A 147 -46.40 8.88 9.50
CA GLN A 147 -47.35 9.98 9.36
C GLN A 147 -48.80 9.47 9.27
N ALA A 148 -49.05 8.40 8.50
CA ALA A 148 -50.35 7.73 8.40
C ALA A 148 -50.83 7.22 9.77
N LEU A 149 -49.95 6.63 10.58
CA LEU A 149 -50.24 6.28 11.98
C LEU A 149 -50.65 7.50 12.84
N ARG A 150 -49.98 8.65 12.69
CA ARG A 150 -50.38 9.90 13.38
C ARG A 150 -51.73 10.42 12.91
N ALA A 151 -52.07 10.21 11.65
CA ALA A 151 -53.38 10.53 11.07
C ALA A 151 -54.47 9.48 11.37
N LYS A 152 -54.12 8.38 12.05
CA LYS A 152 -54.97 7.18 12.29
C LYS A 152 -55.44 6.45 11.01
N ASP A 153 -54.76 6.66 9.88
CA ASP A 153 -54.97 5.85 8.67
C ASP A 153 -54.11 4.57 8.75
N VAL A 154 -54.68 3.55 9.40
CA VAL A 154 -54.03 2.25 9.57
C VAL A 154 -53.85 1.53 8.22
N SER A 155 -54.77 1.75 7.27
CA SER A 155 -54.71 1.18 5.92
C SER A 155 -53.53 1.69 5.10
N ALA A 156 -53.34 3.02 5.02
CA ALA A 156 -52.21 3.62 4.32
C ALA A 156 -50.88 3.28 5.02
N ALA A 157 -50.87 3.25 6.36
CA ALA A 157 -49.68 2.86 7.12
C ALA A 157 -49.24 1.42 6.86
N LEU A 158 -50.21 0.50 6.68
CA LEU A 158 -49.95 -0.91 6.37
C LEU A 158 -49.35 -1.08 4.98
N LEU A 159 -49.93 -0.45 3.96
CA LEU A 159 -49.39 -0.47 2.60
C LEU A 159 -47.96 0.08 2.54
N ALA A 160 -47.68 1.19 3.24
CA ALA A 160 -46.34 1.75 3.33
C ALA A 160 -45.35 0.81 4.05
N ALA A 161 -45.79 0.11 5.11
CA ALA A 161 -44.96 -0.85 5.84
C ALA A 161 -44.66 -2.11 5.03
N GLU A 162 -45.63 -2.66 4.30
CA GLU A 162 -45.44 -3.84 3.43
C GLU A 162 -44.52 -3.53 2.24
N GLN A 163 -44.69 -2.37 1.60
CA GLN A 163 -43.77 -1.90 0.55
C GLN A 163 -42.34 -1.69 1.07
N ALA A 164 -42.21 -1.15 2.28
CA ALA A 164 -40.94 -0.99 2.95
C ALA A 164 -40.30 -2.36 3.31
N GLU A 165 -41.09 -3.37 3.67
CA GLU A 165 -40.59 -4.71 4.00
C GLU A 165 -40.00 -5.40 2.77
N MET A 166 -40.66 -5.33 1.60
CA MET A 166 -40.08 -5.88 0.37
C MET A 166 -38.75 -5.22 0.02
N ILE A 167 -38.69 -3.88 0.00
CA ILE A 167 -37.47 -3.13 -0.34
C ILE A 167 -36.35 -3.43 0.67
N ALA A 168 -36.66 -3.54 1.97
CA ALA A 168 -35.67 -3.87 3.00
C ALA A 168 -35.13 -5.31 2.88
N GLN A 169 -35.98 -6.28 2.53
CA GLN A 169 -35.57 -7.67 2.30
C GLN A 169 -34.64 -7.79 1.08
N GLU A 170 -34.97 -7.13 -0.03
CA GLU A 170 -34.13 -7.11 -1.23
C GLU A 170 -32.77 -6.43 -0.97
N LEU A 171 -32.76 -5.30 -0.23
CA LEU A 171 -31.55 -4.58 0.18
C LEU A 171 -30.62 -5.37 1.12
N ALA A 172 -31.13 -6.44 1.74
CA ALA A 172 -30.46 -7.19 2.82
C ALA A 172 -29.95 -6.30 3.99
N ASP A 173 -30.49 -5.08 4.14
CA ASP A 173 -30.03 -4.10 5.13
C ASP A 173 -30.71 -4.34 6.48
N LYS A 174 -30.03 -5.11 7.34
CA LYS A 174 -30.53 -5.55 8.65
C LYS A 174 -30.96 -4.41 9.57
N ARG A 175 -30.36 -3.21 9.48
CA ARG A 175 -30.80 -2.05 10.28
C ARG A 175 -32.11 -1.49 9.76
N ALA A 176 -32.26 -1.40 8.44
CA ALA A 176 -33.50 -0.97 7.82
C ALA A 176 -34.63 -1.99 8.07
N GLU A 177 -34.34 -3.30 7.99
CA GLU A 177 -35.26 -4.38 8.35
C GLU A 177 -35.77 -4.24 9.80
N ARG A 178 -34.89 -3.98 10.78
CA ARG A 178 -35.29 -3.68 12.18
C ARG A 178 -36.28 -2.51 12.25
N ALA A 179 -36.00 -1.42 11.54
CA ALA A 179 -36.85 -0.23 11.53
C ALA A 179 -38.23 -0.48 10.89
N VAL A 180 -38.29 -1.29 9.82
CA VAL A 180 -39.55 -1.68 9.16
C VAL A 180 -40.36 -2.62 10.05
N LEU A 181 -39.75 -3.66 10.63
CA LEU A 181 -40.45 -4.62 11.50
C LEU A 181 -41.10 -3.93 12.71
N ARG A 182 -40.44 -2.91 13.30
CA ARG A 182 -41.05 -2.07 14.36
C ARG A 182 -42.25 -1.26 13.86
N LEU A 183 -42.20 -0.73 12.64
CA LEU A 183 -43.32 -0.01 12.04
C LEU A 183 -44.49 -0.96 11.77
N LEU A 184 -44.22 -2.10 11.14
CA LEU A 184 -45.20 -3.15 10.83
C LEU A 184 -45.91 -3.64 12.09
N ALA A 185 -45.15 -3.96 13.15
CA ALA A 185 -45.69 -4.38 14.44
C ALA A 185 -46.66 -3.33 15.02
N ARG A 186 -46.26 -2.05 14.99
CA ARG A 186 -47.11 -0.95 15.47
C ARG A 186 -48.39 -0.82 14.63
N VAL A 187 -48.30 -0.92 13.31
CA VAL A 187 -49.49 -0.87 12.43
C VAL A 187 -50.42 -2.04 12.70
N GLN A 188 -49.89 -3.25 12.88
CA GLN A 188 -50.69 -4.45 13.19
C GLN A 188 -51.36 -4.36 14.57
N ARG A 189 -50.67 -3.78 15.57
CA ARG A 189 -51.24 -3.47 16.89
C ARG A 189 -52.43 -2.51 16.77
N GLU A 190 -52.28 -1.41 16.03
CA GLU A 190 -53.35 -0.42 15.79
C GLU A 190 -54.50 -1.00 14.94
N ARG A 191 -54.23 -2.05 14.14
CA ARG A 191 -55.26 -2.85 13.43
C ARG A 191 -56.00 -3.85 14.34
N GLY A 192 -55.53 -4.07 15.57
CA GLY A 192 -56.02 -5.10 16.49
C GLY A 192 -55.48 -6.52 16.22
N ASP A 193 -54.52 -6.67 15.30
CA ASP A 193 -53.87 -7.95 14.99
C ASP A 193 -52.61 -8.15 15.85
N LEU A 194 -52.84 -8.37 17.14
CA LEU A 194 -51.79 -8.50 18.15
C LEU A 194 -50.88 -9.73 17.91
N ARG A 195 -51.39 -10.79 17.26
CA ARG A 195 -50.60 -11.98 16.93
C ARG A 195 -49.60 -11.71 15.80
N ALA A 196 -50.03 -11.03 14.74
CA ALA A 196 -49.10 -10.59 13.70
C ALA A 196 -48.05 -9.61 14.27
N SER A 197 -48.50 -8.69 15.13
CA SER A 197 -47.62 -7.72 15.80
C SER A 197 -46.51 -8.40 16.60
N LEU A 198 -46.83 -9.39 17.45
CA LEU A 198 -45.84 -10.18 18.18
C LEU A 198 -44.85 -10.89 17.23
N ALA A 199 -45.34 -11.54 16.17
CA ALA A 199 -44.46 -12.21 15.20
C ALA A 199 -43.54 -11.22 14.44
N ALA A 200 -43.95 -9.97 14.25
CA ALA A 200 -43.09 -8.92 13.71
C ALA A 200 -42.04 -8.43 14.74
N LEU A 201 -42.40 -8.35 16.03
CA LEU A 201 -41.49 -7.97 17.12
C LEU A 201 -40.47 -9.07 17.46
N GLU A 202 -40.86 -10.34 17.42
CA GLU A 202 -39.95 -11.50 17.58
C GLU A 202 -38.90 -11.52 16.46
N ARG A 203 -39.32 -11.31 15.20
CA ARG A 203 -38.39 -11.10 14.08
C ARG A 203 -37.48 -9.89 14.33
N CYS A 204 -38.02 -8.79 14.86
CA CYS A 204 -37.25 -7.61 15.20
C CYS A 204 -36.18 -7.88 16.28
N LEU A 205 -36.50 -8.66 17.32
CA LEU A 205 -35.52 -9.11 18.33
C LEU A 205 -34.42 -9.98 17.70
N ALA A 206 -34.79 -10.94 16.86
CA ALA A 206 -33.82 -11.81 16.18
C ALA A 206 -32.87 -11.01 15.26
N VAL A 207 -33.36 -9.94 14.62
CA VAL A 207 -32.52 -8.99 13.87
C VAL A 207 -31.65 -8.15 14.81
N SER A 208 -32.22 -7.66 15.92
CA SER A 208 -31.52 -6.84 16.93
C SER A 208 -30.33 -7.57 17.56
N ALA A 209 -30.44 -8.88 17.79
CA ALA A 209 -29.38 -9.72 18.36
C ALA A 209 -28.08 -9.79 17.52
N ASN A 210 -28.11 -9.35 16.24
CA ASN A 210 -26.92 -9.25 15.40
C ASN A 210 -26.12 -7.95 15.63
N PHE A 211 -26.64 -7.00 16.43
CA PHE A 211 -26.05 -5.70 16.69
C PHE A 211 -25.67 -5.56 18.16
N ALA A 212 -24.38 -5.59 18.46
CA ALA A 212 -23.88 -5.40 19.82
C ALA A 212 -24.11 -3.98 20.36
N ASP A 213 -24.14 -2.97 19.47
CA ASP A 213 -24.25 -1.55 19.85
C ASP A 213 -25.70 -1.04 19.99
N GLU A 214 -26.73 -1.85 19.69
CA GLU A 214 -28.12 -1.39 19.64
C GLU A 214 -29.01 -2.04 20.71
N SER A 215 -29.26 -1.33 21.81
CA SER A 215 -30.09 -1.75 22.94
C SER A 215 -31.43 -2.41 22.51
N PRO A 216 -31.79 -3.59 23.06
CA PRO A 216 -33.04 -4.30 22.72
C PRO A 216 -34.27 -3.79 23.48
N VAL A 217 -34.09 -2.90 24.46
CA VAL A 217 -35.12 -2.35 25.36
C VAL A 217 -36.36 -1.88 24.60
N ASP A 218 -36.15 -1.12 23.53
CA ASP A 218 -37.17 -0.57 22.63
C ASP A 218 -38.11 -1.62 22.00
N VAL A 219 -37.64 -2.86 21.84
CA VAL A 219 -38.39 -3.97 21.24
C VAL A 219 -39.01 -4.85 22.31
N LEU A 220 -38.28 -5.11 23.40
CA LEU A 220 -38.79 -5.83 24.58
C LEU A 220 -40.02 -5.12 25.17
N GLY A 221 -39.98 -3.78 25.28
CA GLY A 221 -41.11 -3.00 25.80
C GLY A 221 -42.33 -3.08 24.89
N ALA A 222 -42.13 -3.07 23.56
CA ALA A 222 -43.23 -3.25 22.60
C ALA A 222 -43.85 -4.66 22.64
N ILE A 223 -43.07 -5.69 23.01
CA ILE A 223 -43.57 -7.06 23.21
C ILE A 223 -44.36 -7.16 24.51
N ALA A 224 -43.86 -6.56 25.60
CA ALA A 224 -44.56 -6.50 26.87
C ALA A 224 -45.93 -5.81 26.72
N ASP A 225 -45.96 -4.65 26.06
CA ASP A 225 -47.17 -3.94 25.65
C ASP A 225 -48.15 -4.82 24.84
N ALA A 226 -47.66 -5.57 23.85
CA ALA A 226 -48.50 -6.43 23.01
C ALA A 226 -49.07 -7.63 23.78
N HIS A 227 -48.35 -8.17 24.77
CA HIS A 227 -48.89 -9.16 25.70
C HIS A 227 -49.90 -8.56 26.68
N ALA A 228 -49.69 -7.33 27.14
CA ALA A 228 -50.65 -6.63 27.99
C ALA A 228 -51.98 -6.38 27.26
N ASP A 229 -51.93 -5.95 25.99
CA ASP A 229 -53.11 -5.78 25.13
C ASP A 229 -53.85 -7.12 24.85
N LEU A 230 -53.14 -8.26 24.86
CA LEU A 230 -53.72 -9.60 24.76
C LEU A 230 -54.36 -10.10 26.07
N GLY A 231 -54.04 -9.48 27.20
CA GLY A 231 -54.42 -9.96 28.54
C GLY A 231 -53.44 -10.97 29.17
N ASP A 232 -52.34 -11.30 28.50
CA ASP A 232 -51.27 -12.19 28.97
C ASP A 232 -50.35 -11.44 29.98
N LEU A 233 -50.93 -10.93 31.08
CA LEU A 233 -50.25 -10.02 32.02
C LEU A 233 -48.98 -10.62 32.66
N GLU A 234 -48.95 -11.94 32.90
CA GLU A 234 -47.78 -12.64 33.45
C GLU A 234 -46.57 -12.53 32.49
N ARG A 235 -46.80 -12.79 31.19
CA ARG A 235 -45.77 -12.65 30.15
C ARG A 235 -45.37 -11.20 29.92
N ALA A 236 -46.34 -10.27 29.98
CA ALA A 236 -46.03 -8.85 29.92
C ALA A 236 -45.06 -8.45 31.03
N GLY A 237 -45.31 -8.91 32.26
CA GLY A 237 -44.40 -8.76 33.40
C GLY A 237 -42.99 -9.29 33.12
N GLU A 238 -42.86 -10.55 32.68
CA GLU A 238 -41.56 -11.13 32.33
C GLU A 238 -40.79 -10.33 31.28
N TYR A 239 -41.47 -9.70 30.31
CA TYR A 239 -40.83 -8.87 29.31
C TYR A 239 -40.47 -7.48 29.83
N TYR A 240 -41.29 -6.87 30.70
CA TYR A 240 -40.90 -5.63 31.40
C TYR A 240 -39.70 -5.84 32.32
N ASP A 241 -39.62 -6.96 33.04
CA ASP A 241 -38.45 -7.31 33.87
C ASP A 241 -37.18 -7.43 33.01
N LYS A 242 -37.27 -8.05 31.82
CA LYS A 242 -36.17 -8.10 30.83
C LYS A 242 -35.80 -6.71 30.31
N CYS A 243 -36.76 -5.79 30.12
CA CYS A 243 -36.48 -4.40 29.77
C CYS A 243 -35.68 -3.70 30.87
N ILE A 244 -36.11 -3.83 32.12
CA ILE A 244 -35.51 -3.17 33.27
C ILE A 244 -34.08 -3.68 33.48
N ALA A 245 -33.86 -5.00 33.39
CA ALA A 245 -32.55 -5.61 33.46
C ALA A 245 -31.60 -5.08 32.37
N ALA A 246 -32.06 -4.97 31.12
CA ALA A 246 -31.26 -4.44 30.02
C ALA A 246 -30.91 -2.94 30.20
N ILE A 247 -31.83 -2.12 30.72
CA ILE A 247 -31.56 -0.71 31.06
C ILE A 247 -30.51 -0.61 32.19
N GLN A 248 -30.58 -1.48 33.19
CA GLN A 248 -29.61 -1.52 34.30
C GLN A 248 -28.22 -1.96 33.85
N GLU A 249 -28.14 -2.92 32.91
CA GLU A 249 -26.87 -3.35 32.30
C GLU A 249 -26.23 -2.24 31.45
N GLU A 250 -27.04 -1.45 30.73
CA GLU A 250 -26.59 -0.30 29.94
C GLU A 250 -26.21 0.93 30.80
N SER A 251 -26.64 0.99 32.07
CA SER A 251 -26.38 2.12 32.99
C SER A 251 -26.24 1.67 34.46
N PRO A 252 -25.10 1.07 34.85
CA PRO A 252 -24.90 0.51 36.18
C PRO A 252 -25.01 1.52 37.33
N ASP A 253 -24.71 2.80 37.08
CA ASP A 253 -24.72 3.86 38.11
C ASP A 253 -26.01 4.72 38.12
N GLY A 254 -26.96 4.47 37.20
CA GLY A 254 -27.96 5.48 36.80
C GLY A 254 -29.25 5.59 37.61
N LEU A 255 -29.65 4.56 38.36
CA LEU A 255 -30.99 4.48 38.99
C LEU A 255 -30.98 4.47 40.52
N ALA A 256 -29.81 4.36 41.15
CA ALA A 256 -29.69 4.17 42.60
C ALA A 256 -29.55 5.47 43.42
N SER A 257 -29.54 6.67 42.79
CA SER A 257 -29.17 7.91 43.49
C SER A 257 -30.02 9.15 43.15
N THR A 258 -31.12 9.01 42.40
CA THR A 258 -31.97 10.15 41.98
C THR A 258 -33.27 10.30 42.77
N TRP A 259 -33.57 9.35 43.67
CA TRP A 259 -34.78 9.36 44.50
C TRP A 259 -34.50 9.48 46.02
N ASP A 260 -33.24 9.45 46.43
CA ASP A 260 -32.81 9.69 47.82
C ASP A 260 -32.63 11.20 48.07
N CYS A 261 -33.74 11.92 48.31
CA CYS A 261 -33.80 13.32 48.74
C CYS A 261 -34.99 13.57 49.68
#